data_AF-A0A354ZFX5-F1
#
_entry.id   AF-A0A354ZFX5-F1
#
_cell.length_a   1.000
_cell.length_b   1.000
_cell.length_c   1.000
_cell.angle_alpha   90.00
_cell.angle_beta   90.00
_cell.angle_gamma   90.00
#
_symmetry.space_group_name_H-M   'P 1'
#
loop_
_entity.id
_entity.type
_entity.pdbx_description
1 polymer ?
#
loop_
_entity_poly.entity_id
_entity_poly.type
_entity_poly.pdbx_seq_one_letter_code
_entity_poly.pdbx_strand_id
1 'polypeptide(L)' 'VVLTPHVGGLTAESAHSISMGAARNVVAVLGGQTPENAVNVLAP' A
#
# COMPACT_ATOMS: atom_id res chain seq x y z
N VAL A 1 28.68 -11.95 8.34
CA VAL A 1 27.21 -11.73 8.26
C VAL A 1 26.96 -10.72 7.14
N VAL A 2 25.98 -10.95 6.28
CA VAL A 2 25.55 -9.98 5.25
C VAL A 2 24.20 -9.41 5.68
N LEU A 3 24.08 -8.08 5.71
CA LEU A 3 22.85 -7.36 6.04
C LEU A 3 22.40 -6.58 4.81
N THR A 4 21.11 -6.62 4.52
CA THR A 4 20.52 -5.90 3.40
C THR A 4 19.67 -4.73 3.91
N PRO A 5 19.86 -3.49 3.43
CA PRO A 5 19.19 -2.31 3.97
C PRO A 5 17.76 -2.17 3.44
N HIS A 6 16.84 -3.01 3.91
CA HIS A 6 15.42 -2.98 3.56
C HIS A 6 15.13 -3.05 2.04
N VAL A 7 15.99 -3.72 1.27
CA VAL A 7 15.89 -3.76 -0.21
C VAL A 7 15.02 -4.91 -0.74
N GLY A 8 14.38 -5.69 0.13
CA GLY A 8 13.62 -6.89 -0.25
C GLY A 8 12.46 -6.61 -1.21
N GLY A 9 11.87 -5.42 -1.15
CA GLY A 9 10.82 -4.95 -2.07
C GLY A 9 11.28 -3.88 -3.06
N LEU A 10 12.58 -3.57 -3.15
CA LEU A 10 13.10 -2.52 -4.04
C LEU A 10 13.36 -3.04 -5.45
N THR A 11 12.28 -3.46 -6.11
CA THR A 11 12.25 -3.79 -7.54
C THR A 11 11.30 -2.83 -8.27
N ALA A 12 11.47 -2.65 -9.57
CA ALA A 12 10.60 -1.76 -10.36
C ALA A 12 9.14 -2.24 -10.34
N GLU A 13 8.94 -3.56 -10.39
CA GLU A 13 7.66 -4.25 -10.34
C GLU A 13 6.97 -4.04 -8.98
N SER A 14 7.74 -4.18 -7.89
CA SER A 14 7.22 -3.94 -6.54
C SER A 14 6.89 -2.46 -6.34
N ALA A 15 7.77 -1.54 -6.76
CA ALA A 15 7.51 -0.10 -6.65
C ALA A 15 6.22 0.30 -7.40
N HIS A 16 6.02 -0.21 -8.60
CA HIS A 16 4.81 0.06 -9.39
C HIS A 16 3.56 -0.50 -8.70
N SER A 17 3.57 -1.78 -8.33
CA SER A 17 2.39 -2.44 -7.73
C SER A 17 2.01 -1.85 -6.37
N ILE A 18 3.00 -1.54 -5.51
CA ILE A 18 2.80 -0.87 -4.23
C ILE A 18 2.19 0.51 -4.44
N SER A 19 2.75 1.31 -5.36
CA SER A 19 2.27 2.67 -5.61
C SER A 19 0.83 2.67 -6.12
N MET A 20 0.50 1.80 -7.08
CA MET A 20 -0.86 1.66 -7.61
C MET A 20 -1.83 1.16 -6.55
N GLY A 21 -1.43 0.18 -5.73
CA GLY A 21 -2.23 -0.33 -4.62
C GLY A 21 -2.52 0.75 -3.58
N ALA A 22 -1.51 1.51 -3.17
CA ALA A 22 -1.67 2.62 -2.22
C ALA A 22 -2.60 3.70 -2.77
N ALA A 23 -2.39 4.13 -4.02
CA ALA A 23 -3.22 5.15 -4.66
C ALA A 23 -4.70 4.75 -4.73
N ARG A 24 -5.00 3.49 -5.10
CA ARG A 24 -6.39 2.98 -5.14
C ARG A 24 -7.06 3.03 -3.76
N ASN A 25 -6.36 2.64 -2.71
CA ASN A 25 -6.89 2.67 -1.34
C ASN A 25 -7.14 4.12 -0.88
N VAL A 26 -6.25 5.05 -1.18
CA VAL A 26 -6.44 6.48 -0.86
C VAL A 26 -7.67 7.04 -1.59
N VAL A 27 -7.81 6.77 -2.88
CA VAL A 27 -8.95 7.23 -3.68
C VAL A 27 -10.27 6.65 -3.15
N ALA A 28 -10.29 5.37 -2.75
CA ALA A 28 -11.47 4.75 -2.16
C ALA A 28 -11.93 5.50 -0.90
N VAL A 29 -11.00 5.82 0.01
CA VAL A 29 -11.30 6.59 1.24
C VAL A 29 -11.85 7.97 0.91
N LEU A 30 -11.20 8.70 -0.01
CA LEU A 30 -11.65 10.03 -0.41
C LEU A 30 -13.01 10.02 -1.12
N GLY A 31 -13.37 8.90 -1.74
CA GLY A 31 -14.70 8.63 -2.30
C GLY A 31 -15.74 8.13 -1.29
N GLY A 32 -15.42 8.11 0.01
CA GLY A 32 -16.31 7.62 1.06
C GLY A 32 -16.53 6.10 1.04
N GLN A 33 -15.69 5.36 0.31
CA GLN A 33 -15.72 3.90 0.26
C GLN A 33 -14.76 3.30 1.27
N THR A 34 -15.03 2.08 1.73
CA THR A 34 -14.06 1.32 2.51
C THR A 34 -12.93 0.84 1.58
N PRO A 35 -11.65 1.12 1.88
CA PRO A 35 -10.54 0.67 1.05
C PRO A 35 -10.35 -0.85 1.17
N GLU A 36 -9.98 -1.51 0.08
CA GLU A 36 -9.78 -2.98 0.00
C GLU A 36 -8.80 -3.49 1.06
N ASN A 37 -7.71 -2.74 1.30
CA ASN A 37 -6.65 -3.11 2.22
C ASN A 37 -6.76 -2.43 3.59
N ALA A 38 -7.99 -2.12 4.03
CA ALA A 38 -8.22 -1.58 5.37
C ALA A 38 -7.78 -2.60 6.43
N VAL A 39 -6.76 -2.26 7.23
CA VAL A 39 -6.32 -3.10 8.36
C VAL A 39 -7.08 -2.80 9.66
N ASN A 40 -7.86 -1.70 9.67
CA ASN A 40 -8.65 -1.25 10.81
C ASN A 40 -10.10 -0.97 10.36
N VAL A 41 -11.03 -1.03 11.31
CA VAL A 41 -12.41 -0.59 11.08
C VAL A 41 -12.48 0.93 11.08
N LEU A 42 -13.15 1.51 10.07
CA LEU A 42 -13.44 2.94 10.05
C LEU A 42 -14.54 3.21 11.09
N ALA A 43 -14.21 3.99 12.12
CA ALA A 43 -15.19 4.42 13.12
C ALA A 43 -16.25 5.33 12.46
N PRO A 44 -17.52 5.23 12.88
CA PRO A 44 -18.60 6.07 12.35
C PRO A 44 -18.42 7.56 12.67
#